data_AF-A0A1H9XHG9-F1
#
_entry.id   AF-A0A1H9XHG9-F1
#
_cell.length_a   1.000
_cell.length_b   1.000
_cell.length_c   1.000
_cell.angle_alpha   90.00
_cell.angle_beta   90.00
_cell.angle_gamma   90.00
#
_symmetry.space_group_name_H-M   'P 1'
#
loop_
_entity.id
_entity.type
_entity.pdbx_description
1 polymer ?
#
loop_
_entity_poly.entity_id
_entity_poly.type
_entity_poly.pdbx_seq_one_letter_code
_entity_poly.pdbx_strand_id
1 'polypeptide(L)'
;MSTRYITWDEAIDLFERRGLPQSIWENLYEGGYALHTGNAVVDGNFPLNSDEPAPWDDVADWDIGYIVDGDLTITGALYDVDDGAAALVVLGDLKMTGLHTTCDPKIIVTGDTTAEVLYGEYSDKYLVFRGDLRAAVQVWRSESEPDEIGGTASGSLTPATLNATRVDNTATPLPDLLTPELLTPTGTLDADALHTRLLAGEPLLLP
;
A
#
# COMPACT_ATOMS: atom_id res chain seq x y z
N MET A 1 -17.37 16.24 4.35
CA MET A 1 -16.48 15.28 3.69
C MET A 1 -17.27 14.66 2.57
N SER A 2 -16.75 14.71 1.35
CA SER A 2 -17.44 14.23 0.15
C SER A 2 -16.44 13.43 -0.66
N THR A 3 -16.79 12.20 -1.00
CA THR A 3 -16.13 11.51 -2.10
C THR A 3 -16.78 11.97 -3.40
N ARG A 4 -16.00 12.22 -4.46
CA ARG A 4 -16.50 12.56 -5.79
C ARG A 4 -15.56 12.03 -6.87
N TYR A 5 -16.10 11.89 -8.07
CA TYR A 5 -15.31 11.71 -9.27
C TYR A 5 -14.46 12.95 -9.56
N ILE A 6 -13.23 12.74 -10.02
CA ILE A 6 -12.38 13.76 -10.63
C ILE A 6 -11.75 13.25 -11.93
N THR A 7 -11.55 14.16 -12.88
CA THR A 7 -10.80 13.87 -14.10
C THR A 7 -9.29 13.84 -13.85
N TRP A 8 -8.53 13.34 -14.82
CA TRP A 8 -7.07 13.39 -14.81
C TRP A 8 -6.51 14.83 -14.63
N ASP A 9 -7.05 15.80 -15.36
CA ASP A 9 -6.65 17.22 -15.23
C ASP A 9 -6.90 17.74 -13.81
N GLU A 10 -8.05 17.41 -13.20
CA GLU A 10 -8.35 17.78 -11.82
C GLU A 10 -7.42 17.10 -10.80
N ALA A 11 -6.99 15.86 -11.09
CA ALA A 11 -6.03 15.12 -10.28
C ALA A 11 -4.64 15.77 -10.33
N ILE A 12 -4.14 16.11 -11.53
CA ILE A 12 -2.88 16.85 -11.72
C ILE A 12 -2.93 18.17 -10.96
N ASP A 13 -3.99 18.95 -11.16
CA ASP A 13 -4.24 20.20 -10.46
C ASP A 13 -4.17 20.04 -8.92
N LEU A 14 -4.71 18.93 -8.40
CA LEU A 14 -4.63 18.59 -6.97
C LEU A 14 -3.20 18.26 -6.55
N PHE A 15 -2.51 17.39 -7.30
CA PHE A 15 -1.13 16.99 -7.03
C PHE A 15 -0.19 18.20 -7.00
N GLU A 16 -0.29 19.10 -7.99
CA GLU A 16 0.50 20.33 -8.04
C GLU A 16 0.21 21.26 -6.85
N ARG A 17 -1.06 21.47 -6.50
CA ARG A 17 -1.44 22.27 -5.32
C ARG A 17 -0.90 21.70 -4.01
N ARG A 18 -0.79 20.37 -3.93
CA ARG A 18 -0.26 19.65 -2.75
C ARG A 18 1.26 19.49 -2.79
N GLY A 19 1.92 19.99 -3.85
CA GLY A 19 3.37 20.00 -4.00
C GLY A 19 3.95 18.63 -4.37
N LEU A 20 3.14 17.71 -4.91
CA LEU A 20 3.61 16.42 -5.39
C LEU A 20 4.36 16.64 -6.74
N PRO A 21 5.64 16.27 -6.84
CA PRO A 21 6.40 16.48 -8.08
C PRO A 21 5.84 15.69 -9.25
N GLN A 22 5.93 16.25 -10.46
CA GLN A 22 5.50 15.58 -11.69
C GLN A 22 6.12 14.20 -11.88
N SER A 23 7.41 14.05 -11.57
CA SER A 23 8.11 12.77 -11.67
C SER A 23 7.51 11.64 -10.82
N ILE A 24 6.63 11.97 -9.87
CA ILE A 24 5.92 10.99 -9.05
C ILE A 24 4.59 10.61 -9.67
N TRP A 25 3.76 11.57 -10.07
CA TRP A 25 2.44 11.25 -10.60
C TRP A 25 2.42 10.92 -12.10
N GLU A 26 3.47 11.22 -12.86
CA GLU A 26 3.53 10.93 -14.31
C GLU A 26 3.55 9.43 -14.65
N ASN A 27 3.81 8.56 -13.66
CA ASN A 27 3.74 7.10 -13.80
C ASN A 27 2.35 6.52 -13.51
N LEU A 28 1.39 7.35 -13.10
CA LEU A 28 -0.01 6.95 -12.98
C LEU A 28 -0.68 6.91 -14.35
N TYR A 29 -1.75 6.11 -14.47
CA TYR A 29 -2.55 6.08 -15.69
C TYR A 29 -3.47 7.31 -15.78
N GLU A 30 -3.59 7.85 -16.99
CA GLU A 30 -4.57 8.89 -17.26
C GLU A 30 -5.99 8.30 -17.20
N GLY A 31 -6.86 8.90 -16.40
CA GLY A 31 -8.27 8.51 -16.32
C GLY A 31 -9.01 9.15 -15.16
N GLY A 32 -10.08 8.52 -14.73
CA GLY A 32 -10.98 8.96 -13.68
C GLY A 32 -10.64 8.38 -12.31
N TYR A 33 -10.68 9.24 -11.30
CA TYR A 33 -10.37 8.87 -9.91
C TYR A 33 -11.54 9.18 -8.98
N ALA A 34 -11.72 8.33 -7.97
CA ALA A 34 -12.54 8.64 -6.80
C ALA A 34 -11.69 9.45 -5.79
N LEU A 35 -12.00 10.75 -5.65
CA LEU A 35 -11.36 11.64 -4.69
C LEU A 35 -12.17 11.69 -3.39
N HIS A 36 -11.55 11.29 -2.28
CA HIS A 36 -12.01 11.58 -0.94
C HIS A 36 -11.31 12.83 -0.38
N THR A 37 -12.07 13.85 0.00
CA THR A 37 -11.50 15.08 0.59
C THR A 37 -11.41 15.02 2.12
N GLY A 38 -10.20 15.18 2.65
CA GLY A 38 -9.88 15.11 4.07
C GLY A 38 -9.50 13.71 4.53
N ASN A 39 -9.31 13.56 5.84
CA ASN A 39 -8.91 12.29 6.43
C ASN A 39 -10.04 11.24 6.33
N ALA A 40 -9.65 10.00 6.04
CA ALA A 40 -10.54 8.86 5.85
C ALA A 40 -10.23 7.72 6.82
N VAL A 41 -11.28 7.01 7.21
CA VAL A 41 -11.19 5.72 7.90
C VAL A 41 -12.01 4.70 7.13
N VAL A 42 -11.37 3.61 6.73
CA VAL A 42 -12.00 2.44 6.12
C VAL A 42 -12.04 1.33 7.16
N ASP A 43 -13.25 0.88 7.49
CA ASP A 43 -13.44 -0.28 8.37
C ASP A 43 -13.46 -1.55 7.52
N GLY A 44 -12.49 -2.43 7.74
CA GLY A 44 -12.24 -3.61 6.94
C GLY A 44 -11.10 -3.40 5.94
N ASN A 45 -11.15 -4.15 4.84
CA ASN A 45 -10.09 -4.15 3.84
C ASN A 45 -10.34 -3.11 2.74
N PHE A 46 -9.28 -2.80 2.00
CA PHE A 46 -9.27 -1.95 0.82
C PHE A 46 -8.73 -2.78 -0.36
N PRO A 47 -9.60 -3.45 -1.13
CA PRO A 47 -9.19 -4.07 -2.39
C PRO A 47 -8.83 -3.00 -3.40
N LEU A 48 -7.76 -3.24 -4.16
CA LEU A 48 -7.47 -2.56 -5.42
C LEU A 48 -7.87 -3.42 -6.63
N ASN A 49 -8.55 -4.54 -6.41
CA ASN A 49 -9.06 -5.42 -7.46
C ASN A 49 -10.29 -4.81 -8.14
N SER A 50 -10.35 -4.96 -9.46
CA SER A 50 -11.41 -4.46 -10.34
C SER A 50 -12.75 -5.18 -10.18
N ASP A 51 -12.76 -6.42 -9.67
CA ASP A 51 -13.95 -7.27 -9.52
C ASP A 51 -14.48 -7.35 -8.07
N GLU A 52 -13.88 -6.61 -7.14
CA GLU A 52 -14.26 -6.57 -5.73
C GLU A 52 -14.84 -5.22 -5.32
N PRO A 53 -15.85 -5.20 -4.43
CA PRO A 53 -16.35 -3.96 -3.88
C PRO A 53 -15.27 -3.24 -3.07
N ALA A 54 -14.93 -2.03 -3.47
CA ALA A 54 -13.95 -1.19 -2.81
C ALA A 54 -14.61 0.02 -2.12
N PRO A 55 -13.87 0.68 -1.20
CA PRO A 55 -14.39 1.87 -0.54
C PRO A 55 -14.69 2.97 -1.56
N TRP A 56 -15.90 3.51 -1.49
CA TRP A 56 -16.38 4.58 -2.36
C TRP A 56 -16.72 4.20 -3.81
N ASP A 57 -17.00 2.92 -4.07
CA ASP A 57 -17.57 2.42 -5.33
C ASP A 57 -18.92 3.07 -5.72
N ASP A 58 -19.56 3.80 -4.81
CA ASP A 58 -20.77 4.58 -5.11
C ASP A 58 -20.48 5.81 -5.98
N VAL A 59 -19.22 6.17 -6.17
CA VAL A 59 -18.81 7.15 -7.18
C VAL A 59 -18.89 6.51 -8.56
N ALA A 60 -19.80 7.00 -9.41
CA ALA A 60 -19.87 6.54 -10.78
C ALA A 60 -18.64 6.98 -11.59
N ASP A 61 -18.30 6.18 -12.60
CA ASP A 61 -17.37 6.50 -13.70
C ASP A 61 -15.87 6.60 -13.35
N TRP A 62 -15.42 6.28 -12.12
CA TRP A 62 -13.98 6.10 -11.87
C TRP A 62 -13.51 4.77 -12.50
N ASP A 63 -12.31 4.77 -13.06
CA ASP A 63 -11.75 3.63 -13.79
C ASP A 63 -10.27 3.34 -13.48
N ILE A 64 -9.56 4.27 -12.83
CA ILE A 64 -8.14 4.10 -12.48
C ILE A 64 -7.92 3.83 -11.00
N GLY A 65 -8.62 4.52 -10.11
CA GLY A 65 -8.50 4.27 -8.67
C GLY A 65 -8.83 5.46 -7.78
N TYR A 66 -8.09 5.59 -6.69
CA TYR A 66 -8.49 6.38 -5.52
C TYR A 66 -7.47 7.45 -5.15
N ILE A 67 -7.97 8.60 -4.72
CA ILE A 67 -7.16 9.67 -4.12
C ILE A 67 -7.77 10.06 -2.77
N VAL A 68 -6.97 10.06 -1.72
CA VAL A 68 -7.32 10.63 -0.41
C VAL A 68 -6.53 11.91 -0.21
N ASP A 69 -7.21 13.06 -0.23
CA ASP A 69 -6.61 14.37 0.09
C ASP A 69 -6.54 14.58 1.60
N GLY A 70 -5.74 13.74 2.27
CA GLY A 70 -5.60 13.66 3.72
C GLY A 70 -4.99 12.33 4.15
N ASP A 71 -5.12 12.01 5.44
CA ASP A 71 -4.65 10.74 6.00
C ASP A 71 -5.65 9.61 5.73
N LEU A 72 -5.15 8.39 5.53
CA LEU A 72 -5.96 7.18 5.36
C LEU A 72 -5.62 6.17 6.45
N THR A 73 -6.63 5.76 7.22
CA THR A 73 -6.53 4.60 8.12
C THR A 73 -7.44 3.48 7.63
N ILE A 74 -6.87 2.31 7.38
CA ILE A 74 -7.56 1.07 7.04
C ILE A 74 -7.45 0.14 8.25
N THR A 75 -8.57 -0.36 8.79
CA THR A 75 -8.50 -1.28 9.94
C THR A 75 -8.08 -2.69 9.54
N GLY A 76 -8.25 -3.05 8.26
CA GLY A 76 -7.79 -4.30 7.66
C GLY A 76 -6.61 -4.11 6.70
N ALA A 77 -6.65 -4.89 5.62
CA ALA A 77 -5.58 -4.98 4.62
C ALA A 77 -5.80 -4.03 3.43
N LEU A 78 -4.71 -3.53 2.86
CA LEU A 78 -4.67 -3.03 1.48
C LEU A 78 -4.12 -4.16 0.61
N TYR A 79 -4.80 -4.53 -0.47
CA TYR A 79 -4.30 -5.61 -1.33
C TYR A 79 -4.64 -5.42 -2.79
N ASP A 80 -3.78 -6.00 -3.61
CA ASP A 80 -3.93 -6.10 -5.06
C ASP A 80 -3.45 -7.48 -5.50
N VAL A 81 -4.37 -8.30 -5.99
CA VAL A 81 -4.10 -9.68 -6.43
C VAL A 81 -4.70 -10.01 -7.80
N ASP A 82 -5.28 -9.02 -8.49
CA ASP A 82 -5.82 -9.17 -9.84
C ASP A 82 -4.89 -8.54 -10.88
N ASP A 83 -4.96 -8.96 -12.15
CA ASP A 83 -4.10 -8.42 -13.23
C ASP A 83 -4.48 -6.98 -13.63
N GLY A 84 -5.11 -6.23 -12.70
CA GLY A 84 -5.45 -4.84 -12.82
C GLY A 84 -4.25 -3.92 -12.57
N ALA A 85 -4.51 -2.63 -12.73
CA ALA A 85 -3.50 -1.59 -12.60
C ALA A 85 -4.02 -0.41 -11.76
N ALA A 86 -4.70 -0.76 -10.68
CA ALA A 86 -5.40 0.21 -9.85
C ALA A 86 -4.42 1.09 -9.06
N ALA A 87 -4.80 2.35 -8.91
CA ALA A 87 -4.00 3.34 -8.21
C ALA A 87 -4.61 3.72 -6.84
N LEU A 88 -3.74 3.91 -5.85
CA LEU A 88 -4.10 4.55 -4.59
C LEU A 88 -3.10 5.67 -4.28
N VAL A 89 -3.60 6.90 -4.19
CA VAL A 89 -2.81 8.06 -3.80
C VAL A 89 -3.31 8.60 -2.46
N VAL A 90 -2.45 8.65 -1.45
CA VAL A 90 -2.73 9.22 -0.13
C VAL A 90 -1.85 10.46 0.07
N LEU A 91 -2.47 11.64 0.10
CA LEU A 91 -1.79 12.94 0.23
C LEU A 91 -1.53 13.35 1.69
N GLY A 92 -1.41 12.35 2.56
CA GLY A 92 -1.15 12.41 4.00
C GLY A 92 -0.52 11.09 4.48
N ASP A 93 -0.78 10.70 5.72
CA ASP A 93 -0.27 9.46 6.32
C ASP A 93 -1.12 8.24 5.95
N LEU A 94 -0.50 7.07 5.81
CA LEU A 94 -1.19 5.79 5.62
C LEU A 94 -0.96 4.86 6.80
N LYS A 95 -2.06 4.37 7.38
CA LYS A 95 -2.04 3.29 8.38
C LYS A 95 -2.91 2.13 7.91
N MET A 96 -2.39 0.92 7.99
CA MET A 96 -3.12 -0.31 7.67
C MET A 96 -2.62 -1.48 8.51
N THR A 97 -3.34 -2.61 8.50
CA THR A 97 -2.86 -3.84 9.15
C THR A 97 -1.78 -4.51 8.30
N GLY A 98 -2.01 -4.62 6.99
CA GLY A 98 -0.97 -5.11 6.08
C GLY A 98 -1.20 -4.74 4.62
N LEU A 99 -0.11 -4.82 3.86
CA LEU A 99 -0.11 -4.71 2.40
C LEU A 99 0.17 -6.08 1.80
N HIS A 100 -0.60 -6.47 0.80
CA HIS A 100 -0.36 -7.68 0.02
C HIS A 100 -0.55 -7.41 -1.48
N THR A 101 0.55 -7.39 -2.24
CA THR A 101 0.49 -7.08 -3.68
C THR A 101 1.19 -8.14 -4.51
N THR A 102 0.47 -8.77 -5.44
CA THR A 102 1.01 -9.78 -6.37
C THR A 102 0.88 -9.39 -7.84
N CYS A 103 0.44 -8.16 -8.12
CA CYS A 103 0.21 -7.62 -9.46
C CYS A 103 0.77 -6.19 -9.60
N ASP A 104 0.18 -5.33 -10.43
CA ASP A 104 0.70 -3.99 -10.80
C ASP A 104 -0.03 -2.80 -10.09
N PRO A 105 0.03 -2.68 -8.75
CA PRO A 105 -0.56 -1.53 -8.09
C PRO A 105 0.32 -0.29 -8.30
N LYS A 106 -0.35 0.86 -8.40
CA LYS A 106 0.31 2.18 -8.30
C LYS A 106 -0.06 2.83 -6.96
N ILE A 107 0.78 2.69 -5.93
CA ILE A 107 0.55 3.24 -4.60
C ILE A 107 1.51 4.40 -4.33
N ILE A 108 0.95 5.57 -4.02
CA ILE A 108 1.71 6.77 -3.65
C ILE A 108 1.22 7.26 -2.29
N VAL A 109 2.13 7.40 -1.32
CA VAL A 109 1.86 7.99 -0.01
C VAL A 109 2.82 9.14 0.23
N THR A 110 2.30 10.35 0.50
CA THR A 110 3.15 11.53 0.69
C THR A 110 3.65 11.70 2.12
N GLY A 111 2.94 11.15 3.09
CA GLY A 111 3.31 11.14 4.51
C GLY A 111 3.96 9.82 4.95
N ASP A 112 3.86 9.53 6.24
CA ASP A 112 4.40 8.32 6.86
C ASP A 112 3.47 7.12 6.61
N THR A 113 4.04 5.94 6.45
CA THR A 113 3.31 4.68 6.29
C THR A 113 3.62 3.72 7.42
N THR A 114 2.58 3.20 8.08
CA THR A 114 2.70 2.19 9.14
C THR A 114 1.82 0.97 8.84
N ALA A 115 2.42 -0.22 8.96
CA ALA A 115 1.74 -1.52 8.85
C ALA A 115 2.29 -2.55 9.84
N GLU A 116 1.64 -3.70 9.99
CA GLU A 116 2.26 -4.86 10.66
C GLU A 116 3.14 -5.63 9.67
N VAL A 117 2.58 -5.98 8.51
CA VAL A 117 3.27 -6.76 7.46
C VAL A 117 3.12 -6.09 6.11
N LEU A 118 4.22 -5.94 5.38
CA LEU A 118 4.23 -5.55 3.97
C LEU A 118 4.73 -6.72 3.12
N TYR A 119 3.98 -7.06 2.07
CA TYR A 119 4.32 -8.11 1.12
C TYR A 119 4.17 -7.65 -0.33
N GLY A 120 5.20 -7.89 -1.13
CA GLY A 120 5.17 -7.72 -2.58
C GLY A 120 5.83 -8.90 -3.31
N GLU A 121 5.29 -9.27 -4.48
CA GLU A 121 5.84 -10.37 -5.31
C GLU A 121 5.92 -10.08 -6.81
N TYR A 122 5.52 -8.89 -7.25
CA TYR A 122 5.47 -8.51 -8.66
C TYR A 122 6.38 -7.31 -8.97
N SER A 123 7.09 -7.34 -10.11
CA SER A 123 8.13 -6.36 -10.44
C SER A 123 7.62 -5.12 -11.18
N ASP A 124 6.59 -5.28 -12.01
CA ASP A 124 6.00 -4.17 -12.75
C ASP A 124 4.93 -3.56 -11.86
N LYS A 125 5.38 -2.70 -10.94
CA LYS A 125 4.58 -2.03 -9.90
C LYS A 125 5.14 -0.63 -9.68
N TYR A 126 4.36 0.27 -9.08
CA TYR A 126 4.84 1.60 -8.70
C TYR A 126 4.48 1.91 -7.25
N LEU A 127 5.46 1.81 -6.35
CA LEU A 127 5.27 2.02 -4.91
C LEU A 127 6.19 3.15 -4.45
N VAL A 128 5.58 4.28 -4.07
CA VAL A 128 6.28 5.47 -3.59
C VAL A 128 5.81 5.83 -2.19
N PHE A 129 6.71 5.74 -1.22
CA PHE A 129 6.47 6.13 0.17
C PHE A 129 7.38 7.31 0.53
N ARG A 130 6.86 8.54 0.45
CA ARG A 130 7.70 9.75 0.59
C ARG A 130 8.15 10.03 2.03
N GLY A 131 7.42 9.55 3.02
CA GLY A 131 7.79 9.61 4.44
C GLY A 131 8.55 8.38 4.92
N ASP A 132 8.46 8.11 6.23
CA ASP A 132 8.96 6.86 6.81
C ASP A 132 8.07 5.67 6.42
N LEU A 133 8.69 4.52 6.16
CA LEU A 133 8.00 3.24 5.93
C LEU A 133 8.29 2.29 7.09
N ARG A 134 7.29 2.07 7.95
CA ARG A 134 7.45 1.30 9.19
C ARG A 134 6.54 0.08 9.16
N ALA A 135 7.14 -1.10 9.27
CA ALA A 135 6.39 -2.32 9.53
C ALA A 135 7.15 -3.25 10.47
N ALA A 136 6.47 -4.19 11.13
CA ALA A 136 7.16 -5.22 11.88
C ALA A 136 7.93 -6.14 10.91
N VAL A 137 7.31 -6.50 9.79
CA VAL A 137 7.88 -7.34 8.74
C VAL A 137 7.67 -6.70 7.37
N GLN A 138 8.71 -6.71 6.53
CA GLN A 138 8.64 -6.32 5.13
C GLN A 138 9.29 -7.42 4.26
N VAL A 139 8.53 -7.99 3.34
CA VAL A 139 8.98 -9.05 2.42
C VAL A 139 8.66 -8.62 0.99
N TRP A 140 9.69 -8.30 0.23
CA TRP A 140 9.63 -7.92 -1.17
C TRP A 140 10.35 -8.99 -1.98
N ARG A 141 9.64 -9.65 -2.89
CA ARG A 141 10.19 -10.67 -3.80
C ARG A 141 10.27 -10.14 -5.21
N SER A 142 11.07 -10.79 -6.06
CA SER A 142 11.02 -10.58 -7.51
C SER A 142 11.10 -9.10 -7.92
N GLU A 143 12.01 -8.32 -7.34
CA GLU A 143 12.18 -6.90 -7.69
C GLU A 143 10.97 -6.01 -7.33
N SER A 144 10.11 -6.44 -6.40
CA SER A 144 8.93 -5.69 -5.92
C SER A 144 9.24 -4.64 -4.84
N GLU A 145 10.50 -4.42 -4.49
CA GLU A 145 10.90 -3.43 -3.48
C GLU A 145 10.40 -2.03 -3.87
N PRO A 146 9.93 -1.18 -2.93
CA PRO A 146 9.44 0.16 -3.26
C PRO A 146 10.41 0.99 -4.12
N ASP A 147 9.85 1.70 -5.11
CA ASP A 147 10.60 2.52 -6.06
C ASP A 147 11.28 3.68 -5.34
N GLU A 148 10.60 4.23 -4.33
CA GLU A 148 11.14 5.29 -3.48
C GLU A 148 10.64 5.12 -2.04
N ILE A 149 11.57 5.24 -1.09
CA ILE A 149 11.27 5.53 0.32
C ILE A 149 12.00 6.82 0.70
N GLY A 150 11.26 7.92 0.82
CA GLY A 150 11.86 9.23 1.07
C GLY A 150 12.45 9.38 2.48
N GLY A 151 11.91 8.64 3.46
CA GLY A 151 12.37 8.60 4.85
C GLY A 151 13.14 7.33 5.22
N THR A 152 12.84 6.81 6.40
CA THR A 152 13.45 5.61 6.98
C THR A 152 12.58 4.37 6.72
N ALA A 153 13.17 3.34 6.14
CA ALA A 153 12.59 2.00 6.14
C ALA A 153 12.95 1.26 7.45
N SER A 154 11.96 0.89 8.26
CA SER A 154 12.16 0.24 9.56
C SER A 154 11.38 -1.07 9.68
N GLY A 155 11.99 -2.07 10.32
CA GLY A 155 11.39 -3.39 10.56
C GLY A 155 12.36 -4.54 10.37
N SER A 156 11.82 -5.77 10.33
CA SER A 156 12.57 -6.91 9.77
C SER A 156 12.37 -6.95 8.25
N LEU A 157 13.44 -6.74 7.49
CA LEU A 157 13.39 -6.50 6.05
C LEU A 157 13.98 -7.67 5.25
N THR A 158 13.25 -8.10 4.21
CA THR A 158 13.70 -9.05 3.19
C THR A 158 13.33 -8.51 1.80
N PRO A 159 14.28 -8.10 0.94
CA PRO A 159 15.71 -8.10 1.18
C PRO A 159 16.11 -7.05 2.24
N ALA A 160 17.35 -7.17 2.73
CA ALA A 160 17.87 -6.30 3.78
C ALA A 160 18.15 -4.86 3.35
N THR A 161 18.06 -4.55 2.05
CA THR A 161 18.35 -3.25 1.45
C THR A 161 17.17 -2.78 0.61
N LEU A 162 16.70 -1.57 0.86
CA LEU A 162 15.65 -0.90 0.09
C LEU A 162 16.16 0.45 -0.42
N ASN A 163 15.51 1.00 -1.44
CA ASN A 163 15.80 2.34 -1.95
C ASN A 163 15.24 3.42 -0.99
N ALA A 164 15.81 3.48 0.22
CA ALA A 164 15.42 4.40 1.27
C ALA A 164 16.55 5.38 1.61
N THR A 165 16.19 6.58 2.08
CA THR A 165 17.16 7.52 2.65
C THR A 165 17.92 6.90 3.82
N ARG A 166 17.24 6.08 4.63
CA ARG A 166 17.84 5.30 5.72
C ARG A 166 17.16 3.94 5.86
N VAL A 167 17.95 2.92 6.23
CA VAL A 167 17.47 1.58 6.52
C VAL A 167 17.81 1.22 7.97
N ASP A 168 16.77 1.00 8.77
CA ASP A 168 16.84 0.52 10.16
C ASP A 168 16.29 -0.92 10.22
N ASN A 169 17.07 -1.86 9.69
CA ASN A 169 16.72 -3.29 9.67
C ASN A 169 17.05 -3.95 11.02
N THR A 170 16.04 -4.48 11.71
CA THR A 170 16.24 -5.21 12.97
C THR A 170 16.84 -6.59 12.75
N ALA A 171 16.70 -7.16 11.54
CA ALA A 171 17.08 -8.52 11.18
C ALA A 171 16.48 -9.60 12.11
N THR A 172 15.35 -9.31 12.76
CA THR A 172 14.64 -10.29 13.59
C THR A 172 14.07 -11.41 12.70
N PRO A 173 14.36 -12.69 12.97
CA PRO A 173 13.82 -13.79 12.17
C PRO A 173 12.29 -13.76 12.10
N LEU A 174 11.72 -14.07 10.93
CA LEU A 174 10.26 -14.12 10.75
C LEU A 174 9.54 -15.04 11.75
N PRO A 175 10.09 -16.23 12.11
CA PRO A 175 9.47 -17.09 13.13
C PRO A 175 9.38 -16.48 14.54
N ASP A 176 10.15 -15.42 14.81
CA ASP A 176 10.12 -14.71 16.10
C ASP A 176 9.14 -13.52 16.08
N LEU A 177 8.54 -13.22 14.92
CA LEU A 177 7.63 -12.09 14.70
C LEU A 177 6.23 -12.52 14.29
N LEU A 178 6.12 -13.51 13.40
CA LEU A 178 4.86 -13.92 12.77
C LEU A 178 4.24 -15.13 13.45
N THR A 179 2.93 -15.26 13.35
CA THR A 179 2.26 -16.51 13.76
C THR A 179 2.75 -17.69 12.90
N PRO A 180 2.87 -18.91 13.47
CA PRO A 180 3.41 -20.06 12.74
C PRO A 180 2.64 -20.42 11.47
N GLU A 181 1.34 -20.11 11.40
CA GLU A 181 0.47 -20.34 10.25
C GLU A 181 0.86 -19.50 9.03
N LEU A 182 1.62 -18.41 9.23
CA LEU A 182 2.14 -17.56 8.14
C LEU A 182 3.48 -18.04 7.60
N LEU A 183 4.00 -19.18 8.09
CA LEU A 183 5.34 -19.65 7.76
C LEU A 183 5.28 -20.97 7.01
N THR A 184 6.06 -21.04 5.93
CA THR A 184 6.36 -22.31 5.26
C THR A 184 7.20 -23.21 6.18
N PRO A 185 7.33 -24.52 5.88
CA PRO A 185 8.23 -25.41 6.63
C PRO A 185 9.70 -24.97 6.65
N THR A 186 10.12 -24.12 5.72
CA THR A 186 11.47 -23.54 5.67
C THR A 186 11.61 -22.23 6.46
N GLY A 187 10.55 -21.76 7.13
CA GLY A 187 10.55 -20.54 7.92
C GLY A 187 10.47 -19.25 7.11
N THR A 188 10.06 -19.33 5.85
CA THR A 188 9.79 -18.16 5.00
C THR A 188 8.31 -17.79 5.09
N LEU A 189 7.97 -16.54 4.77
CA LEU A 189 6.57 -16.12 4.68
C LEU A 189 5.81 -16.94 3.62
N ASP A 190 4.64 -17.45 3.99
CA ASP A 190 3.65 -18.07 3.10
C ASP A 190 2.66 -16.98 2.64
N ALA A 191 2.68 -16.68 1.33
CA ALA A 191 1.92 -15.57 0.75
C ALA A 191 0.41 -15.83 0.77
N ASP A 192 -0.01 -17.06 0.48
CA ASP A 192 -1.42 -17.45 0.44
C ASP A 192 -2.01 -17.44 1.85
N ALA A 193 -1.24 -17.93 2.83
CA ALA A 193 -1.63 -17.86 4.24
C ALA A 193 -1.73 -16.43 4.74
N LEU A 194 -0.79 -15.55 4.34
CA LEU A 194 -0.84 -14.12 4.65
C LEU A 194 -2.10 -13.48 4.10
N HIS A 195 -2.38 -13.66 2.80
CA HIS A 195 -3.57 -13.10 2.17
C HIS A 195 -4.85 -13.58 2.87
N THR A 196 -4.97 -14.89 3.10
CA THR A 196 -6.13 -15.48 3.78
C THR A 196 -6.36 -14.89 5.17
N ARG A 197 -5.31 -14.75 5.98
CA ARG A 197 -5.41 -14.20 7.35
C ARG A 197 -5.70 -12.71 7.37
N LEU A 198 -5.08 -11.95 6.45
CA LEU A 198 -5.38 -10.53 6.26
C LEU A 198 -6.87 -10.32 5.99
N LEU A 199 -7.44 -11.07 5.05
CA LEU A 199 -8.87 -10.97 4.72
C LEU A 199 -9.78 -11.39 5.87
N ALA A 200 -9.34 -12.36 6.69
CA ALA A 200 -10.08 -12.80 7.87
C ALA A 200 -9.94 -11.87 9.08
N GLY A 201 -9.07 -10.85 9.02
CA GLY A 201 -8.75 -9.99 10.16
C GLY A 201 -8.09 -10.73 11.33
N GLU A 202 -7.39 -11.83 11.01
CA GLU A 202 -6.71 -12.64 12.01
C GLU A 202 -5.35 -12.02 12.39
N PRO A 203 -4.87 -12.21 13.64
CA PRO A 203 -3.56 -11.70 14.05
C PRO A 203 -2.43 -12.20 13.15
N LEU A 204 -1.52 -11.30 12.77
CA LEU A 204 -0.34 -11.62 11.97
C LEU A 204 0.91 -11.79 12.84
N LEU A 205 1.00 -10.98 13.89
CA LEU A 205 2.15 -10.95 14.79
C LEU A 205 1.94 -11.86 16.01
N LEU A 206 3.04 -12.34 16.57
CA LEU A 206 3.05 -12.96 17.89
C LEU A 206 2.68 -11.91 18.97
N PRO A 207 2.00 -12.32 20.06
CA PRO A 207 1.58 -11.43 21.15
C PRO A 207 2.74 -10.89 22.02
#